data_AF-C2KIJ7-F1
#
_entry.id   AF-C2KIJ7-F1
#
_cell.length_a   1.000
_cell.length_b   1.000
_cell.length_c   1.000
_cell.angle_alpha   90.00
_cell.angle_beta   90.00
_cell.angle_gamma   90.00
#
_symmetry.space_group_name_H-M   'P 1'
#
loop_
_entity.id
_entity.type
_entity.pdbx_description
1 polymer ?
#
loop_
_entity_poly.entity_id
_entity_poly.type
_entity_poly.pdbx_seq_one_letter_code
_entity_poly.pdbx_strand_id
1 'polypeptide(L)' 'ITSAEKYELPIEVYDASEARKKWPQFTMPDQFRAVLEKNSGYLKSELAIDTYVKEAKRLGAHEQFNT' A
#
# COMPACT_ATOMS: atom_id res chain seq x y z
N ILE A 1 8.85 -9.97 -8.48
CA ILE A 1 9.27 -8.94 -9.45
C ILE A 1 8.54 -9.11 -10.79
N THR A 2 8.35 -10.34 -11.28
CA THR A 2 7.64 -10.65 -12.53
C THR A 2 6.24 -10.03 -12.68
N SER A 3 5.47 -9.89 -11.60
CA SER A 3 4.17 -9.18 -11.65
C SER A 3 4.34 -7.68 -11.90
N ALA A 4 5.29 -7.03 -11.22
CA ALA A 4 5.60 -5.62 -11.41
C ALA A 4 6.11 -5.35 -12.83
N GLU A 5 6.93 -6.25 -13.39
CA GLU A 5 7.36 -6.18 -14.79
C GLU A 5 6.17 -6.32 -15.74
N LYS A 6 5.29 -7.32 -15.52
CA LYS A 6 4.10 -7.55 -16.36
C LYS A 6 3.16 -6.35 -16.44
N TYR A 7 3.02 -5.62 -15.34
CA TYR A 7 2.11 -4.47 -15.25
C TYR A 7 2.83 -3.13 -15.26
N GLU A 8 4.11 -3.12 -15.64
CA GLU A 8 4.95 -1.91 -15.76
C GLU A 8 4.90 -1.02 -14.50
N LEU A 9 4.87 -1.64 -13.32
CA LEU A 9 4.81 -0.92 -12.04
C LEU A 9 6.16 -0.24 -11.77
N PRO A 10 6.17 1.03 -11.33
CA PRO A 10 7.39 1.79 -11.06
C PRO A 10 8.02 1.35 -9.74
N ILE A 11 8.76 0.24 -9.78
CA ILE A 11 9.47 -0.31 -8.62
C ILE A 11 10.95 0.05 -8.63
N GLU A 12 11.52 0.19 -7.44
CA GLU A 12 12.95 0.29 -7.19
C GLU A 12 13.43 -0.95 -6.45
N VAL A 13 14.53 -1.54 -6.91
CA VAL A 13 15.11 -2.75 -6.29
C VAL A 13 16.46 -2.39 -5.68
N TYR A 14 16.67 -2.82 -4.45
CA TYR A 14 17.89 -2.59 -3.67
C TYR A 14 18.45 -3.92 -3.21
N ASP A 15 19.77 -4.06 -3.27
CA ASP A 15 20.44 -5.15 -2.56
C ASP A 15 20.40 -4.94 -1.04
N ALA A 16 20.83 -5.95 -0.27
CA ALA A 16 20.78 -5.89 1.19
C ALA A 16 21.65 -4.77 1.79
N SER A 17 22.79 -4.45 1.17
CA SER A 17 23.68 -3.38 1.61
C SER A 17 23.06 -2.00 1.40
N GLU A 18 22.48 -1.77 0.22
CA GLU A 18 21.75 -0.55 -0.10
C GLU A 18 20.51 -0.39 0.78
N ALA A 19 19.76 -1.47 0.99
CA ALA A 19 18.57 -1.47 1.83
C ALA A 19 18.89 -1.12 3.29
N ARG A 20 19.96 -1.68 3.89
CA ARG A 20 20.38 -1.35 5.26
C ARG A 20 20.79 0.11 5.40
N LYS A 21 21.42 0.70 4.39
CA LYS A 21 21.76 2.13 4.39
C LYS A 21 20.51 3.00 4.33
N LYS A 22 19.55 2.62 3.49
CA LYS A 22 18.34 3.40 3.22
C LYS A 22 17.30 3.30 4.34
N TRP A 23 17.17 2.12 4.94
CA TRP A 23 16.25 1.83 6.04
C TRP A 23 16.97 1.14 7.19
N PRO A 24 17.76 1.91 7.97
CA PRO A 24 18.60 1.36 9.04
C PRO A 24 17.81 0.72 10.19
N GLN A 25 16.49 0.95 10.27
CA GLN A 25 15.61 0.29 11.23
C GLN A 25 15.38 -1.21 10.96
N PHE A 26 15.73 -1.70 9.76
CA PHE A 26 15.57 -3.10 9.41
C PHE A 26 16.91 -3.85 9.43
N THR A 27 16.92 -5.00 10.10
CA THR A 27 18.00 -5.98 9.95
C THR A 27 17.77 -6.82 8.70
N MET A 28 18.44 -6.46 7.60
CA MET A 28 18.34 -7.20 6.33
C MET A 28 19.46 -8.24 6.21
N PRO A 29 19.17 -9.55 6.00
CA PRO A 29 20.17 -10.55 5.62
C PRO A 29 20.71 -10.33 4.21
N ASP A 30 21.94 -10.77 3.93
CA ASP A 30 22.62 -10.49 2.64
C ASP A 30 21.95 -11.15 1.42
N GLN A 31 21.25 -12.27 1.62
CA GLN A 31 20.52 -12.96 0.56
C GLN A 31 19.17 -12.32 0.20
N PHE A 32 18.76 -11.26 0.91
CA PHE A 32 17.48 -10.58 0.70
C PHE A 32 17.67 -9.39 -0.25
N ARG A 33 16.56 -8.98 -0.87
CA ARG A 33 16.45 -7.74 -1.65
C ARG A 33 15.25 -6.97 -1.15
N ALA A 34 15.36 -5.64 -1.13
CA ALA A 34 14.22 -4.77 -0.89
C ALA A 34 13.64 -4.32 -2.23
N VAL A 35 12.31 -4.33 -2.33
CA VAL A 35 11.57 -3.84 -3.50
C VAL A 35 10.62 -2.75 -3.00
N LEU A 36 10.76 -1.55 -3.55
CA LEU A 36 9.96 -0.38 -3.17
C LEU A 36 9.07 0.03 -4.33
N GLU A 37 7.76 0.05 -4.10
CA GLU A 37 6.79 0.70 -4.98
C GLU A 37 6.40 2.04 -4.38
N LYS A 38 6.91 3.15 -4.92
CA LYS A 38 6.73 4.50 -4.32
C LYS A 38 5.29 5.01 -4.35
N ASN A 39 4.48 4.51 -5.27
CA ASN A 39 3.10 4.92 -5.43
C ASN A 39 2.14 4.12 -4.53
N SER A 40 2.65 3.08 -3.86
CA SER A 40 1.91 2.35 -2.83
C SER A 40 1.81 3.15 -1.54
N GLY A 41 0.97 2.69 -0.62
CA GLY A 41 0.78 3.37 0.66
C GLY A 41 -0.15 2.60 1.59
N TYR A 42 -0.77 3.32 2.52
CA TYR A 42 -1.76 2.76 3.44
C TYR A 42 -3.09 3.50 3.29
N LEU A 43 -4.19 2.79 3.54
CA LEU A 43 -5.53 3.35 3.53
C LEU A 43 -5.99 3.58 4.97
N LYS A 44 -6.60 4.74 5.24
CA LYS A 44 -7.38 4.94 6.46
C LYS A 44 -8.76 4.32 6.25
N SER A 45 -8.85 3.00 6.41
CA SER A 45 -10.03 2.22 6.01
C SER A 45 -11.33 2.71 6.64
N GLU A 46 -11.33 3.01 7.94
CA GLU A 46 -12.51 3.54 8.65
C GLU A 46 -12.97 4.87 8.06
N LEU A 47 -12.04 5.79 7.79
CA LEU A 47 -12.34 7.07 7.15
C LEU A 47 -12.86 6.88 5.72
N ALA A 48 -12.30 5.95 4.96
CA ALA A 48 -12.75 5.66 3.60
C ALA A 48 -14.19 5.18 3.60
N ILE A 49 -14.54 4.23 4.48
CA ILE A 49 -15.91 3.73 4.61
C ILE A 49 -16.86 4.84 5.05
N ASP A 50 -16.53 5.59 6.11
CA ASP A 50 -17.35 6.70 6.60
C ASP A 50 -17.59 7.76 5.51
N THR A 51 -16.55 8.09 4.73
CA THR A 51 -16.66 9.04 3.61
C THR A 51 -17.63 8.53 2.54
N TYR A 52 -17.53 7.27 2.15
CA TYR A 52 -18.42 6.68 1.15
C TYR A 52 -19.87 6.59 1.63
N VAL A 53 -20.08 6.14 2.87
CA VAL A 53 -21.38 6.09 3.58
C VAL A 53 -22.05 7.47 3.54
N LYS A 54 -21.34 8.52 3.98
CA LYS A 54 -21.85 9.89 3.99
C LYS A 54 -22.26 10.38 2.60
N GLU A 55 -21.43 10.14 1.60
CA GLU A 55 -21.69 10.59 0.24
C GLU A 55 -22.84 9.82 -0.42
N ALA A 56 -22.91 8.50 -0.19
CA ALA A 56 -24.02 7.68 -0.66
C ALA A 56 -25.35 8.15 -0.08
N LYS A 57 -25.40 8.43 1.23
CA LYS A 57 -26.59 9.01 1.89
C LYS A 57 -26.98 10.36 1.29
N ARG A 58 -26.00 11.24 1.04
CA ARG A 58 -26.23 12.54 0.40
C ARG A 58 -26.90 12.39 -0.97
N LEU A 59 -26.56 11.32 -1.71
CA LEU A 59 -27.12 10.98 -3.01
C LEU A 59 -28.42 10.16 -2.93
N GLY A 60 -28.97 9.94 -1.74
CA GLY A 60 -30.26 9.27 -1.52
C GLY A 60 -30.17 7.78 -1.20
N ALA A 61 -28.98 7.23 -0.95
CA ALA A 61 -28.87 5.87 -0.45
C ALA A 61 -29.38 5.76 1.00
N HIS A 62 -30.01 4.63 1.32
CA HIS A 62 -30.43 4.30 2.68
C HIS A 62 -29.62 3.12 3.21
N GLU A 63 -29.02 3.31 4.38
CA GLU A 63 -28.22 2.29 5.04
C GLU A 63 -29.09 1.42 5.92
N GLN A 64 -28.91 0.10 5.84
CA GLN A 64 -29.49 -0.86 6.77
C GLN A 64 -28.35 -1.58 7.49
N PHE A 65 -28.36 -1.51 8.82
CA PHE A 65 -27.39 -2.19 9.68
C PHE A 65 -28.14 -3.10 10.66
N ASN A 66 -27.49 -4.19 11.07
CA ASN A 66 -27.97 -5.10 12.13
C ASN A 66 -29.40 -5.64 11.91
N THR A 67 -29.74 -5.95 10.66
CA THR A 67 -31.05 -6.48 10.27
C THR A 67 -30.98 -8.00 10.09
#